data_AF-A0A7V6BE27-F1
#
_entry.id   AF-A0A7V6BE27-F1
#
_cell.length_a   1.000
_cell.length_b   1.000
_cell.length_c   1.000
_cell.angle_alpha   90.00
_cell.angle_beta   90.00
_cell.angle_gamma   90.00
#
_symmetry.space_group_name_H-M   'P 1'
#
loop_
_entity.id
_entity.type
_entity.pdbx_description
1 polymer ?
#
loop_
_entity_poly.entity_id
_entity_poly.type
_entity_poly.pdbx_seq_one_letter_code
_entity_poly.pdbx_strand_id
1 'polypeptide(L)'
;MKVTYNWIKQYVDIKWSPEEVAQKLTMLGMEVEALQKIGGQFDKIVVAQVISCQKHPNADKLQLCKVFDGESERQIVCGAWNFKPGDKVPLALPGAELPSKPGEKPVTIKVGKIRGVESFGMMCSAEELGISEDASGIMILNPEAQVGQPFSNYLGLGETDFVYDLEITPNRPDLNSVIGIARELSALSGEHLKLPQVKEQSDLNLLASEQIDHLVDVAINDIDLCPRYIARLVKGVKVGPSPAWLKTILEKTGFRSINNIVDVTNYVMLETGQPLHAFDYNLISKAPDNKHRIIVRRAMNDEKFITLDDKEHVLNEQMLLIADTAKGIALAGIMGGKNSEIMDSTTDVLLESAYFKPQNIRMTSKKLGIRSDASYRFERGVDIQMCDWASRRAVQLILNLAGGTPVAGVIDQYPQKLEQRKVTLRFQRTNSLLGLDIPGEIQRKILIDLQFKPEPAAEVNEKSITVCVPSWRHDIKREADLIEEVGRFYGVEKIPSQIKLSTVGKHTFDPIRDEYTQIINILTGLGLFEIQGQTLISENA
;
A
#
# COMPACT_ATOMS: atom_id res chain seq x y z
N MET A 1 5.47 -4.95 -0.42
CA MET A 1 4.53 -3.82 -0.60
C MET A 1 4.24 -3.30 0.79
N LYS A 2 4.40 -2.00 1.01
CA LYS A 2 4.16 -1.41 2.33
C LYS A 2 2.78 -0.78 2.45
N VAL A 3 2.09 -1.07 3.54
CA VAL A 3 0.79 -0.47 3.88
C VAL A 3 0.69 -0.30 5.40
N THR A 4 -0.03 0.73 5.85
CA THR A 4 -0.21 0.96 7.29
C THR A 4 -1.54 0.43 7.81
N TYR A 5 -1.54 -0.05 9.05
CA TYR A 5 -2.72 -0.56 9.75
C TYR A 5 -3.84 0.49 9.83
N ASN A 6 -3.50 1.72 10.20
CA ASN A 6 -4.48 2.80 10.28
C ASN A 6 -5.06 3.15 8.91
N TRP A 7 -4.28 3.04 7.82
CA TRP A 7 -4.82 3.25 6.48
C TRP A 7 -5.82 2.17 6.09
N ILE A 8 -5.51 0.89 6.34
CA ILE A 8 -6.45 -0.22 6.12
C ILE A 8 -7.76 -0.01 6.88
N LYS A 9 -7.68 0.46 8.14
CA LYS A 9 -8.87 0.72 8.98
C LYS A 9 -9.80 1.81 8.46
N GLN A 10 -9.33 2.68 7.57
CA GLN A 10 -10.22 3.65 6.90
C GLN A 10 -11.18 2.95 5.93
N TYR A 11 -10.83 1.76 5.46
CA TYR A 11 -11.56 0.98 4.47
C TYR A 11 -12.33 -0.19 5.07
N VAL A 12 -11.98 -0.68 6.26
CA VAL A 12 -12.65 -1.81 6.89
C VAL A 12 -12.53 -1.72 8.42
N ASP A 13 -13.65 -1.91 9.13
CA ASP A 13 -13.71 -1.81 10.59
C ASP A 13 -13.21 -3.09 11.27
N ILE A 14 -11.93 -3.40 11.11
CA ILE A 14 -11.32 -4.55 11.77
C ILE A 14 -11.08 -4.29 13.25
N LYS A 15 -11.43 -5.28 14.09
CA LYS A 15 -11.22 -5.27 15.55
C LYS A 15 -9.96 -6.00 15.99
N TRP A 16 -9.27 -6.64 15.05
CA TRP A 16 -8.07 -7.44 15.29
C TRP A 16 -6.86 -6.54 15.59
N SER A 17 -5.96 -7.02 16.44
CA SER A 17 -4.67 -6.36 16.69
C SER A 17 -3.80 -6.37 15.41
N PRO A 18 -2.79 -5.50 15.32
CA PRO A 18 -1.88 -5.49 14.18
C PRO A 18 -1.22 -6.86 13.91
N GLU A 19 -0.87 -7.59 14.97
CA GLU A 19 -0.27 -8.92 14.93
C GLU A 19 -1.27 -9.99 14.46
N GLU A 20 -2.52 -9.91 14.93
CA GLU A 20 -3.60 -10.81 14.47
C GLU A 20 -3.90 -10.61 12.98
N VAL A 21 -3.88 -9.36 12.50
CA VAL A 21 -3.99 -9.07 11.07
C VAL A 21 -2.82 -9.67 10.31
N ALA A 22 -1.59 -9.55 10.80
CA ALA A 22 -0.43 -10.13 10.13
C ALA A 22 -0.59 -11.65 9.97
N GLN A 23 -0.97 -12.35 11.04
CA GLN A 23 -1.19 -13.80 11.00
C GLN A 23 -2.31 -14.18 10.00
N LYS A 24 -3.41 -13.43 10.00
CA LYS A 24 -4.54 -13.67 9.09
C LYS A 24 -4.16 -13.44 7.64
N LEU A 25 -3.40 -12.38 7.33
CA LEU A 25 -2.90 -12.14 5.99
C LEU A 25 -2.02 -13.31 5.52
N THR A 26 -1.08 -13.76 6.35
CA THR A 26 -0.22 -14.90 6.03
C THR A 26 -1.05 -16.17 5.76
N MET A 27 -2.05 -16.46 6.60
CA MET A 27 -2.92 -17.63 6.41
C MET A 27 -3.80 -17.54 5.16
N LEU A 28 -4.09 -16.34 4.66
CA LEU A 28 -4.79 -16.11 3.39
C LEU A 28 -3.88 -16.22 2.16
N GLY A 29 -2.57 -16.44 2.34
CA GLY A 29 -1.58 -16.51 1.27
C GLY A 29 -0.90 -15.17 0.96
N MET A 30 -0.94 -14.21 1.88
CA MET A 30 -0.23 -12.93 1.81
C MET A 30 0.88 -12.89 2.85
N GLU A 31 2.09 -13.25 2.45
CA GLU A 31 3.22 -13.32 3.37
C GLU A 31 3.58 -11.92 3.91
N VAL A 32 3.61 -11.80 5.23
CA VAL A 32 4.06 -10.60 5.93
C VAL A 32 5.53 -10.77 6.29
N GLU A 33 6.41 -10.18 5.48
CA GLU A 33 7.86 -10.22 5.69
C GLU A 33 8.27 -9.46 6.96
N ALA A 34 7.59 -8.34 7.23
CA ALA A 34 7.86 -7.51 8.40
C ALA A 34 6.62 -6.79 8.91
N LEU A 35 6.54 -6.66 10.23
CA LEU A 35 5.58 -5.80 10.92
C LEU A 35 6.36 -4.79 11.77
N GLN A 36 6.35 -3.52 11.36
CA GLN A 36 7.10 -2.47 12.04
C GLN A 36 6.15 -1.49 12.74
N LYS A 37 6.27 -1.38 14.06
CA LYS A 37 5.63 -0.29 14.81
C LYS A 37 6.36 1.02 14.50
N ILE A 38 5.60 2.03 14.10
CA ILE A 38 6.08 3.37 13.78
C ILE A 38 5.34 4.40 14.63
N GLY A 39 6.04 5.45 15.06
CA GLY A 39 5.51 6.36 16.07
C GLY A 39 5.35 5.66 17.44
N GLY A 40 4.54 6.24 18.32
CA GLY A 40 4.27 5.68 19.65
C GLY A 40 5.43 5.72 20.65
N GLN A 41 6.52 6.42 20.31
CA GLN A 41 7.65 6.69 21.21
C GLN A 41 7.23 7.52 22.44
N PHE A 42 6.09 8.21 22.33
CA PHE A 42 5.51 9.07 23.36
C PHE A 42 4.09 8.64 23.74
N ASP A 43 3.78 7.34 23.60
CA ASP A 43 2.46 6.83 23.97
C ASP A 43 2.18 7.05 25.47
N LYS A 44 0.96 7.52 25.80
CA LYS A 44 0.56 7.99 27.14
C LYS A 44 1.42 9.11 27.72
N ILE A 45 2.10 9.88 26.88
CA ILE A 45 2.74 11.14 27.26
C ILE A 45 1.91 12.28 26.68
N VAL A 46 1.49 13.21 27.54
CA VAL A 46 0.60 14.33 27.17
C VAL A 46 1.24 15.66 27.54
N VAL A 47 0.81 16.74 26.88
CA VAL A 47 1.12 18.09 27.33
C VAL A 47 0.26 18.41 28.55
N ALA A 48 0.90 18.66 29.69
CA ALA A 48 0.23 18.99 30.94
C ALA A 48 0.64 20.39 31.42
N GLN A 49 -0.13 20.97 32.34
CA GLN A 49 0.15 22.28 32.92
C GLN A 49 0.35 22.18 34.43
N VAL A 50 1.43 22.79 34.92
CA VAL A 50 1.72 22.84 36.35
C VAL A 50 0.78 23.85 37.02
N ILE A 51 -0.02 23.40 37.99
CA ILE A 51 -1.00 24.23 38.71
C ILE A 51 -0.40 24.80 39.99
N SER A 52 0.31 23.98 40.76
CA SER A 52 0.98 24.43 42.00
C SER A 52 2.14 23.52 42.38
N CYS A 53 3.12 24.08 43.09
CA CYS A 53 4.31 23.37 43.59
C CYS A 53 4.50 23.70 45.07
N GLN A 54 4.70 22.68 45.90
CA GLN A 54 5.01 22.82 47.32
C GLN A 54 6.21 21.94 47.68
N LYS A 55 6.96 22.28 48.72
CA LYS A 55 8.04 21.40 49.21
C LYS A 55 7.45 20.07 49.69
N HIS A 56 8.13 18.97 49.38
CA HIS A 56 7.69 17.66 49.82
C HIS A 56 7.81 17.56 51.36
N PRO A 57 6.76 17.09 52.08
CA PRO A 57 6.70 17.13 53.54
C PRO A 57 7.81 16.30 54.22
N ASN A 58 8.29 15.27 53.52
CA ASN A 58 9.28 14.31 54.04
C ASN A 58 10.61 14.31 53.25
N ALA A 59 10.89 15.31 52.41
CA ALA A 59 12.13 15.36 51.61
C ALA A 59 12.51 16.76 51.11
N ASP A 60 13.69 17.27 51.50
CA ASP A 60 14.13 18.64 51.18
C ASP A 60 14.46 18.89 49.70
N LYS A 61 14.84 17.83 48.96
CA LYS A 61 15.22 17.91 47.55
C LYS A 61 14.06 17.67 46.58
N LEU A 62 12.87 17.34 47.09
CA LEU A 62 11.70 17.00 46.27
C LEU A 62 10.62 18.06 46.41
N GLN A 63 9.83 18.19 45.36
CA GLN A 63 8.62 19.00 45.31
C GLN A 63 7.41 18.10 45.11
N LEU A 64 6.29 18.49 45.70
CA LEU A 64 4.98 17.94 45.44
C LEU A 64 4.21 18.91 44.55
N CYS A 65 3.93 18.48 43.33
CA CYS A 65 3.29 19.31 42.31
C CYS A 65 1.88 18.81 42.03
N LYS A 66 0.94 19.73 41.81
CA LYS A 66 -0.33 19.45 41.14
C LYS A 66 -0.21 19.83 39.68
N VAL A 67 -0.54 18.90 38.79
CA VAL A 67 -0.40 19.07 37.34
C VAL A 67 -1.72 18.69 36.69
N PHE A 68 -2.27 19.54 35.83
CA PHE A 68 -3.48 19.26 35.07
C PHE A 68 -3.11 18.68 33.70
N ASP A 69 -3.59 17.47 33.41
CA ASP A 69 -3.25 16.73 32.20
C ASP A 69 -4.24 16.93 31.05
N GLY A 70 -5.23 17.84 31.22
CA GLY A 70 -6.33 18.05 30.28
C GLY A 70 -7.63 17.38 30.70
N GLU A 71 -7.58 16.33 31.54
CA GLU A 71 -8.75 15.62 32.04
C GLU A 71 -8.91 15.79 33.56
N SER A 72 -7.82 15.70 34.31
CA SER A 72 -7.83 15.69 35.78
C SER A 72 -6.56 16.29 36.38
N GLU A 73 -6.66 16.77 37.62
CA GLU A 73 -5.48 17.14 38.41
C GLU A 73 -4.77 15.89 38.93
N ARG A 74 -3.47 15.78 38.67
CA ARG A 74 -2.62 14.70 39.17
C ARG A 74 -1.58 15.23 40.14
N GLN A 75 -1.34 14.45 41.19
CA GLN A 75 -0.25 14.70 42.12
C GLN A 75 1.03 14.05 41.60
N ILE A 76 2.07 14.84 41.39
CA ILE A 76 3.35 14.40 40.84
C ILE A 76 4.48 14.81 41.80
N VAL A 77 5.30 13.85 42.21
CA VAL A 77 6.53 14.13 42.96
C VAL A 77 7.64 14.42 41.95
N CYS A 78 8.25 15.59 42.02
CA CYS A 78 9.30 16.01 41.08
C CYS A 78 10.57 16.42 41.84
N GLY A 79 11.73 16.04 41.31
CA GLY A 79 13.04 16.45 41.83
C GLY A 79 13.61 17.71 41.18
N ALA A 80 13.03 18.18 40.07
CA ALA A 80 13.50 19.35 39.35
C ALA A 80 12.98 20.65 39.97
N TRP A 81 13.71 21.75 39.75
CA TRP A 81 13.40 23.07 40.30
C TRP A 81 13.37 24.17 39.22
N ASN A 82 13.47 23.79 37.94
CA ASN A 82 13.61 24.70 36.81
C ASN A 82 12.29 25.24 36.25
N PHE A 83 11.14 24.90 36.85
CA PHE A 83 9.79 25.24 36.38
C PHE A 83 8.98 25.97 37.45
N LYS A 84 7.87 26.60 37.04
CA LYS A 84 6.95 27.34 37.91
C LYS A 84 5.48 27.05 37.58
N PRO A 85 4.54 27.35 38.49
CA PRO A 85 3.11 27.30 38.19
C PRO A 85 2.77 28.09 36.91
N GLY A 86 2.00 27.48 36.02
CA GLY A 86 1.67 28.00 34.69
C GLY A 86 2.47 27.37 33.55
N ASP A 87 3.63 26.78 33.83
CA ASP A 87 4.45 26.15 32.78
C ASP A 87 3.77 24.90 32.22
N LYS A 88 3.98 24.68 30.91
CA LYS A 88 3.51 23.50 30.18
C LYS A 88 4.66 22.52 30.04
N VAL A 89 4.40 21.25 30.30
CA VAL A 89 5.43 20.21 30.43
C VAL A 89 4.92 18.89 29.84
N PRO A 90 5.81 18.02 29.34
CA PRO A 90 5.44 16.66 29.00
C PRO A 90 5.23 15.85 30.28
N LEU A 91 4.07 15.20 30.38
CA LEU A 91 3.69 14.34 31.50
C LEU A 91 3.52 12.91 31.01
N ALA A 92 4.38 12.01 31.50
CA ALA A 92 4.22 10.58 31.30
C ALA A 92 3.24 10.01 32.33
N LEU A 93 2.12 9.48 31.84
CA LEU A 93 1.06 8.90 32.66
C LEU A 93 1.41 7.46 33.08
N PRO A 94 0.75 6.90 34.12
CA PRO A 94 0.92 5.50 34.48
C PRO A 94 0.69 4.56 33.28
N GLY A 95 1.66 3.68 33.03
CA GLY A 95 1.72 2.78 31.90
C GLY A 95 2.37 3.36 30.64
N ALA A 96 2.85 4.61 30.66
CA ALA A 96 3.74 5.14 29.62
C ALA A 96 5.10 4.43 29.65
N GLU A 97 5.67 4.17 28.48
CA GLU A 97 7.02 3.62 28.34
C GLU A 97 7.95 4.73 27.84
N LEU A 98 9.00 5.03 28.61
CA LEU A 98 9.98 6.03 28.21
C LEU A 98 10.95 5.45 27.16
N PRO A 99 11.40 6.28 26.20
CA PRO A 99 12.49 5.93 25.29
C PRO A 99 13.72 5.42 26.06
N SER A 100 14.33 4.34 25.57
CA SER A 100 15.52 3.73 26.18
C SER A 100 16.65 3.63 25.16
N LYS A 101 17.89 3.65 25.64
CA LYS A 101 19.08 3.50 24.78
C LYS A 101 19.11 2.08 24.17
N PRO A 102 19.74 1.91 22.99
CA PRO A 102 19.83 0.59 22.35
C PRO A 102 20.44 -0.45 23.31
N GLY A 103 19.69 -1.51 23.64
CA GLY A 103 20.12 -2.58 24.54
C GLY A 103 19.60 -2.49 25.98
N GLU A 104 18.93 -1.40 26.37
CA GLU A 104 18.29 -1.24 27.67
C GLU A 104 16.79 -1.57 27.61
N LYS A 105 16.21 -1.98 28.75
CA LYS A 105 14.76 -2.20 28.84
C LYS A 105 14.02 -0.87 28.98
N PRO A 106 12.89 -0.66 28.28
CA PRO A 106 12.07 0.54 28.45
C PRO A 106 11.61 0.70 29.91
N VAL A 107 11.64 1.94 30.41
CA VAL A 107 11.15 2.25 31.74
C VAL A 107 9.66 2.52 31.67
N THR A 108 8.85 1.63 32.23
CA THR A 108 7.41 1.83 32.35
C THR A 108 7.07 2.66 33.59
N ILE A 109 6.39 3.79 33.42
CA ILE A 109 5.90 4.61 34.51
C ILE A 109 4.78 3.87 35.27
N LYS A 110 4.87 3.82 36.59
CA LYS A 110 3.87 3.22 37.47
C LYS A 110 3.43 4.23 38.53
N VAL A 111 2.26 4.02 39.11
CA VAL A 111 1.88 4.73 40.34
C VAL A 111 2.84 4.29 41.44
N GLY A 112 3.61 5.23 41.97
CA GLY A 112 4.66 4.97 42.95
C GLY A 112 4.44 5.77 44.23
N LYS A 113 4.90 5.23 45.36
CA LYS A 113 4.91 5.95 46.64
C LYS A 113 6.34 6.40 46.96
N ILE A 114 6.62 7.69 46.80
CA ILE A 114 7.94 8.27 47.02
C ILE A 114 7.91 8.95 48.39
N ARG A 115 8.73 8.46 49.34
CA ARG A 115 8.86 9.02 50.70
C ARG A 115 7.51 9.21 51.41
N GLY A 116 6.59 8.27 51.19
CA GLY A 116 5.27 8.23 51.84
C GLY A 116 4.15 8.93 51.07
N VAL A 117 4.44 9.60 49.95
CA VAL A 117 3.46 10.33 49.13
C VAL A 117 3.32 9.67 47.76
N GLU A 118 2.09 9.56 47.25
CA GLU A 118 1.81 8.94 45.95
C GLU A 118 2.12 9.90 44.79
N SER A 119 2.70 9.36 43.71
CA SER A 119 2.95 10.08 42.45
C SER A 119 2.23 9.35 41.31
N PHE A 120 1.35 10.05 40.62
CA PHE A 120 0.48 9.53 39.56
C PHE A 120 1.03 9.81 38.15
N GLY A 121 2.33 9.59 37.97
CA GLY A 121 3.05 9.87 36.73
C GLY A 121 4.39 10.53 36.98
N MET A 122 4.98 11.07 35.91
CA MET A 122 6.28 11.74 35.92
C MET A 122 6.30 12.90 34.92
N MET A 123 6.74 14.08 35.35
CA MET A 123 7.07 15.17 34.42
C MET A 123 8.46 14.89 33.84
N CYS A 124 8.59 14.92 32.51
CA CYS A 124 9.79 14.43 31.84
C CYS A 124 10.76 15.55 31.45
N SER A 125 12.05 15.25 31.53
CA SER A 125 13.15 16.00 30.90
C SER A 125 13.28 15.66 29.40
N ALA A 126 14.06 16.45 28.68
CA ALA A 126 14.35 16.19 27.27
C ALA A 126 15.23 14.93 27.10
N GLU A 127 16.12 14.64 28.07
CA GLU A 127 16.93 13.41 28.11
C GLU A 127 16.07 12.15 28.28
N GLU A 128 15.14 12.16 29.25
CA GLU A 128 14.24 11.02 29.49
C GLU A 128 13.32 10.73 28.28
N LEU A 129 13.05 11.76 27.48
CA LEU A 129 12.29 11.64 26.24
C LEU A 129 13.17 11.33 25.01
N GLY A 130 14.48 11.22 25.17
CA GLY A 130 15.42 10.97 24.07
C GLY A 130 15.44 12.08 23.01
N ILE A 131 15.06 13.31 23.36
CA ILE A 131 15.00 14.47 22.46
C ILE A 131 16.33 15.23 22.44
N SER A 132 17.02 15.29 23.58
CA SER A 132 18.26 16.05 23.79
C SER A 132 19.09 15.37 24.87
N GLU A 133 20.40 15.64 24.93
CA GLU A 133 21.27 15.21 26.04
C GLU A 133 21.13 16.12 27.29
N ASP A 134 20.22 17.11 27.25
CA ASP A 134 19.99 18.05 28.35
C ASP A 134 19.24 17.40 29.53
N ALA A 135 19.98 17.22 30.63
CA ALA A 135 19.51 16.69 31.92
C ALA A 135 19.29 17.78 32.99
N SER A 136 19.33 19.07 32.62
CA SER A 136 19.32 20.19 33.58
C SER A 136 17.99 20.39 34.33
N GLY A 137 16.91 19.72 33.90
CA GLY A 137 15.61 19.71 34.56
C GLY A 137 14.49 19.20 33.66
N ILE A 138 13.23 19.44 34.03
CA ILE A 138 12.09 19.03 33.19
C ILE A 138 11.99 19.90 31.94
N MET A 139 11.48 19.33 30.85
CA MET A 139 11.31 20.05 29.58
C MET A 139 10.14 21.04 29.69
N ILE A 140 10.44 22.33 29.52
CA ILE A 140 9.42 23.39 29.48
C ILE A 140 9.01 23.61 28.02
N LEU A 141 7.71 23.49 27.76
CA LEU A 141 7.13 23.60 26.43
C LEU A 141 6.72 25.05 26.13
N ASN A 142 6.48 25.32 24.85
CA ASN A 142 5.94 26.61 24.42
C ASN A 142 4.61 26.92 25.17
N PRO A 143 4.43 28.13 25.73
CA PRO A 143 3.19 28.57 26.36
C PRO A 143 1.93 28.39 25.49
N GLU A 144 2.04 28.31 24.16
CA GLU A 144 0.91 28.07 23.25
C GLU A 144 0.50 26.59 23.12
N ALA A 145 1.27 25.64 23.67
CA ALA A 145 0.97 24.21 23.58
C ALA A 145 -0.42 23.86 24.16
N GLN A 146 -1.22 23.04 23.50
CA GLN A 146 -2.56 22.72 24.02
C GLN A 146 -2.45 21.68 25.15
N VAL A 147 -3.01 22.00 26.33
CA VAL A 147 -3.02 21.06 27.46
C VAL A 147 -3.95 19.89 27.15
N GLY A 148 -3.52 18.67 27.44
CA GLY A 148 -4.23 17.42 27.13
C GLY A 148 -3.95 16.83 25.76
N GLN A 149 -3.30 17.56 24.85
CA GLN A 149 -2.92 16.98 23.58
C GLN A 149 -1.82 15.91 23.76
N PRO A 150 -1.83 14.81 22.98
CA PRO A 150 -0.71 13.88 22.95
C PRO A 150 0.61 14.58 22.66
N PHE A 151 1.66 14.22 23.40
CA PHE A 151 2.97 14.86 23.26
C PHE A 151 3.61 14.60 21.89
N SER A 152 3.33 13.45 21.28
CA SER A 152 3.68 13.18 19.88
C SER A 152 3.12 14.24 18.94
N ASN A 153 1.84 14.60 19.10
CA ASN A 153 1.18 15.60 18.26
C ASN A 153 1.79 17.00 18.46
N TYR A 154 2.20 17.34 19.70
CA TYR A 154 2.93 18.58 19.97
C TYR A 154 4.26 18.66 19.20
N LEU A 155 5.00 17.56 19.11
CA LEU A 155 6.25 17.47 18.34
C LEU A 155 6.02 17.34 16.82
N GLY A 156 4.76 17.32 16.36
CA GLY A 156 4.42 17.03 14.97
C GLY A 156 4.69 15.57 14.56
N LEU A 157 4.91 14.68 15.53
CA LEU A 157 5.08 13.25 15.32
C LEU A 157 3.68 12.63 15.30
N GLY A 158 3.29 12.07 14.17
CA GLY A 158 1.96 11.48 14.00
C GLY A 158 1.65 10.34 14.98
N GLU A 159 0.40 9.89 14.98
CA GLU A 159 -0.09 8.80 15.82
C GLU A 159 0.70 7.49 15.62
N THR A 160 0.71 6.66 16.66
CA THR A 160 1.19 5.27 16.61
C THR A 160 0.50 4.52 15.48
N ASP A 161 1.28 3.85 14.64
CA ASP A 161 0.79 3.06 13.52
C ASP A 161 1.71 1.84 13.31
N PHE A 162 1.29 0.93 12.44
CA PHE A 162 2.05 -0.28 12.12
C PHE A 162 2.15 -0.41 10.61
N VAL A 163 3.36 -0.64 10.10
CA VAL A 163 3.62 -0.88 8.68
C VAL A 163 3.78 -2.37 8.46
N TYR A 164 2.94 -2.93 7.60
CA TYR A 164 3.11 -4.26 7.03
C TYR A 164 3.98 -4.15 5.80
N ASP A 165 5.02 -4.98 5.69
CA ASP A 165 5.68 -5.26 4.42
C ASP A 165 5.23 -6.62 3.90
N LEU A 166 4.54 -6.61 2.76
CA LEU A 166 3.85 -7.76 2.19
C LEU A 166 4.57 -8.27 0.94
N GLU A 167 4.89 -9.56 0.88
CA GLU A 167 5.33 -10.21 -0.35
C GLU A 167 4.10 -10.59 -1.19
N ILE A 168 3.86 -9.83 -2.26
CA ILE A 168 2.69 -10.05 -3.13
C ILE A 168 3.05 -11.02 -4.25
N THR A 169 2.38 -12.17 -4.25
CA THR A 169 2.54 -13.19 -5.28
C THR A 169 2.09 -12.67 -6.67
N PRO A 170 2.75 -13.07 -7.77
CA PRO A 170 2.45 -12.53 -9.10
C PRO A 170 1.01 -12.76 -9.61
N ASN A 171 0.30 -13.77 -9.09
CA ASN A 171 -1.09 -14.06 -9.45
C ASN A 171 -2.09 -13.13 -8.76
N ARG A 172 -1.67 -12.37 -7.72
CA ARG A 172 -2.55 -11.49 -6.93
C ARG A 172 -2.19 -10.01 -7.08
N PRO A 173 -2.15 -9.45 -8.30
CA PRO A 173 -1.83 -8.04 -8.48
C PRO A 173 -2.83 -7.10 -7.82
N ASP A 174 -4.07 -7.55 -7.60
CA ASP A 174 -5.12 -6.83 -6.89
C ASP A 174 -4.70 -6.42 -5.48
N LEU A 175 -3.83 -7.21 -4.85
CA LEU A 175 -3.30 -6.96 -3.51
C LEU A 175 -2.17 -5.93 -3.48
N ASN A 176 -1.71 -5.41 -4.62
CA ASN A 176 -0.78 -4.28 -4.67
C ASN A 176 -1.45 -2.92 -4.39
N SER A 177 -2.51 -2.92 -3.57
CA SER A 177 -3.32 -1.77 -3.23
C SER A 177 -3.98 -1.89 -1.85
N VAL A 178 -4.23 -0.75 -1.20
CA VAL A 178 -4.92 -0.68 0.10
C VAL A 178 -6.34 -1.25 -0.02
N ILE A 179 -7.08 -0.87 -1.07
CA ILE A 179 -8.42 -1.39 -1.32
C ILE A 179 -8.40 -2.91 -1.56
N GLY A 180 -7.38 -3.42 -2.26
CA GLY A 180 -7.16 -4.84 -2.46
C GLY A 180 -7.07 -5.63 -1.16
N ILE A 181 -6.19 -5.17 -0.26
CA ILE A 181 -5.96 -5.80 1.04
C ILE A 181 -7.18 -5.64 1.95
N ALA A 182 -7.79 -4.44 1.98
CA ALA A 182 -8.99 -4.19 2.76
C ALA A 182 -10.17 -5.05 2.30
N ARG A 183 -10.27 -5.37 1.00
CA ARG A 183 -11.30 -6.28 0.46
C ARG A 183 -11.15 -7.70 1.00
N GLU A 184 -9.92 -8.23 1.05
CA GLU A 184 -9.64 -9.54 1.64
C GLU A 184 -9.99 -9.58 3.13
N LEU A 185 -9.57 -8.54 3.88
CA LEU A 185 -9.85 -8.45 5.30
C LEU A 185 -11.35 -8.26 5.59
N SER A 186 -12.06 -7.52 4.74
CA SER A 186 -13.52 -7.37 4.79
C SER A 186 -14.23 -8.71 4.60
N ALA A 187 -13.81 -9.50 3.60
CA ALA A 187 -14.35 -10.84 3.39
C ALA A 187 -14.08 -11.77 4.58
N LEU A 188 -12.91 -11.65 5.22
CA LEU A 188 -12.53 -12.48 6.36
C LEU A 188 -13.24 -12.09 7.65
N SER A 189 -13.45 -10.79 7.88
CA SER A 189 -14.07 -10.28 9.11
C SER A 189 -15.59 -10.34 9.07
N GLY A 190 -16.18 -10.36 7.86
CA GLY A 190 -17.60 -10.15 7.64
C GLY A 190 -18.02 -8.68 7.75
N GLU A 191 -17.08 -7.76 7.94
CA GLU A 191 -17.34 -6.31 7.97
C GLU A 191 -17.40 -5.76 6.55
N HIS A 192 -18.10 -4.64 6.35
CA HIS A 192 -18.25 -4.04 5.03
C HIS A 192 -17.03 -3.24 4.59
N LEU A 193 -16.60 -3.43 3.35
CA LEU A 193 -15.63 -2.57 2.67
C LEU A 193 -16.22 -1.17 2.45
N LYS A 194 -15.54 -0.14 2.98
CA LYS A 194 -15.88 1.27 2.87
C LYS A 194 -15.02 1.92 1.80
N LEU A 195 -15.57 2.14 0.61
CA LEU A 195 -14.90 2.92 -0.43
C LEU A 195 -15.19 4.42 -0.23
N PRO A 196 -14.23 5.32 -0.49
CA PRO A 196 -14.47 6.74 -0.39
C PRO A 196 -15.49 7.17 -1.44
N GLN A 197 -16.35 8.12 -1.07
CA GLN A 197 -17.30 8.71 -2.02
C GLN A 197 -16.56 9.61 -3.01
N VAL A 198 -16.52 9.16 -4.26
CA VAL A 198 -15.95 9.92 -5.37
C VAL A 198 -17.11 10.54 -6.15
N LYS A 199 -17.03 11.84 -6.40
CA LYS A 199 -18.03 12.57 -7.18
C LYS A 199 -18.24 11.89 -8.54
N GLU A 200 -19.50 11.84 -8.98
CA GLU A 200 -19.81 11.33 -10.31
C GLU A 200 -19.39 12.34 -11.38
N GLN A 201 -19.24 11.87 -12.62
CA GLN A 201 -18.86 12.73 -13.73
C GLN A 201 -19.81 13.93 -13.87
N SER A 202 -21.11 13.70 -13.66
CA SER A 202 -22.13 14.75 -13.71
C SER A 202 -21.83 15.89 -12.74
N ASP A 203 -21.36 15.56 -11.53
CA ASP A 203 -21.09 16.54 -10.49
C ASP A 203 -19.83 17.36 -10.79
N LEU A 204 -18.84 16.74 -11.45
CA LEU A 204 -17.63 17.43 -11.92
C LEU A 204 -17.94 18.37 -13.08
N ASN A 205 -18.88 18.00 -13.96
CA ASN A 205 -19.27 18.81 -15.11
C ASN A 205 -19.95 20.14 -14.71
N LEU A 206 -20.65 20.18 -13.57
CA LEU A 206 -21.36 21.38 -13.10
C LEU A 206 -20.42 22.55 -12.76
N LEU A 207 -19.13 22.28 -12.58
CA LEU A 207 -18.13 23.28 -12.21
C LEU A 207 -17.40 23.88 -13.42
N ALA A 208 -17.67 23.40 -14.63
CA ALA A 208 -16.86 23.71 -15.80
C ALA A 208 -17.55 24.65 -16.79
N SER A 209 -16.75 25.52 -17.42
CA SER A 209 -17.17 26.40 -18.51
C SER A 209 -16.85 25.86 -19.91
N GLU A 210 -15.96 24.86 -20.00
CA GLU A 210 -15.44 24.29 -21.25
C GLU A 210 -15.63 22.76 -21.27
N GLN A 211 -15.68 22.19 -22.48
CA GLN A 211 -15.74 20.73 -22.71
C GLN A 211 -14.36 20.20 -23.12
N ILE A 212 -13.95 19.08 -22.55
CA ILE A 212 -12.62 18.48 -22.79
C ILE A 212 -12.41 18.07 -24.25
N ASP A 213 -13.46 17.62 -24.95
CA ASP A 213 -13.40 17.20 -26.35
C ASP A 213 -13.02 18.33 -27.32
N HIS A 214 -13.13 19.59 -26.88
CA HIS A 214 -12.68 20.76 -27.65
C HIS A 214 -11.21 21.12 -27.39
N LEU A 215 -10.59 20.56 -26.35
CA LEU A 215 -9.27 20.92 -25.86
C LEU A 215 -8.24 19.80 -26.04
N VAL A 216 -8.67 18.55 -25.83
CA VAL A 216 -7.81 17.37 -25.87
C VAL A 216 -8.38 16.35 -26.84
N ASP A 217 -7.49 15.62 -27.50
CA ASP A 217 -7.82 14.44 -28.30
C ASP A 217 -6.88 13.28 -27.94
N VAL A 218 -7.41 12.07 -27.90
CA VAL A 218 -6.62 10.86 -27.58
C VAL A 218 -6.82 9.83 -28.69
N ALA A 219 -5.72 9.47 -29.35
CA ALA A 219 -5.67 8.41 -30.35
C ALA A 219 -4.91 7.21 -29.81
N ILE A 220 -5.53 6.03 -29.87
CA ILE A 220 -4.87 4.76 -29.55
C ILE A 220 -4.58 4.04 -30.86
N ASN A 221 -3.34 4.12 -31.35
CA ASN A 221 -2.94 3.45 -32.59
C ASN A 221 -2.72 1.95 -32.35
N ASP A 222 -2.19 1.59 -31.18
CA ASP A 222 -1.81 0.22 -30.83
C ASP A 222 -2.73 -0.33 -29.73
N ILE A 223 -4.01 -0.53 -30.09
CA ILE A 223 -5.10 -0.99 -29.21
C ILE A 223 -4.76 -2.33 -28.52
N ASP A 224 -3.98 -3.18 -29.19
CA ASP A 224 -3.57 -4.47 -28.63
C ASP A 224 -2.64 -4.33 -27.41
N LEU A 225 -1.93 -3.20 -27.30
CA LEU A 225 -1.05 -2.88 -26.18
C LEU A 225 -1.67 -1.92 -25.17
N CYS A 226 -2.59 -1.05 -25.61
CA CYS A 226 -3.38 -0.17 -24.75
C CYS A 226 -4.88 -0.28 -25.05
N PRO A 227 -5.59 -1.27 -24.47
CA PRO A 227 -7.03 -1.42 -24.63
C PRO A 227 -7.87 -0.24 -24.14
N ARG A 228 -7.40 0.51 -23.12
CA ARG A 228 -8.14 1.62 -22.52
C ARG A 228 -7.21 2.75 -22.09
N TYR A 229 -7.57 3.98 -22.43
CA TYR A 229 -6.89 5.20 -22.01
C TYR A 229 -7.91 6.26 -21.58
N ILE A 230 -7.75 6.79 -20.37
CA ILE A 230 -8.59 7.86 -19.83
C ILE A 230 -7.76 9.13 -19.62
N ALA A 231 -8.30 10.26 -20.08
CA ALA A 231 -7.73 11.58 -19.83
C ALA A 231 -8.76 12.52 -19.17
N ARG A 232 -8.28 13.29 -18.17
CA ARG A 232 -9.06 14.34 -17.49
C ARG A 232 -8.22 15.61 -17.36
N LEU A 233 -8.82 16.77 -17.60
CA LEU A 233 -8.13 18.05 -17.55
C LEU A 233 -8.58 18.86 -16.33
N VAL A 234 -7.63 19.36 -15.54
CA VAL A 234 -7.87 20.31 -14.44
C VAL A 234 -7.06 21.56 -14.71
N LYS A 235 -7.72 22.72 -14.73
CA LYS A 235 -7.09 24.02 -15.02
C LYS A 235 -6.91 24.87 -13.77
N GLY A 236 -5.89 25.72 -13.78
CA GLY A 236 -5.60 26.67 -12.70
C GLY A 236 -5.23 26.03 -11.35
N VAL A 237 -4.54 24.89 -11.37
CA VAL A 237 -3.97 24.27 -10.16
C VAL A 237 -2.79 25.07 -9.64
N LYS A 238 -2.52 24.95 -8.34
CA LYS A 238 -1.32 25.50 -7.70
C LYS A 238 -0.42 24.36 -7.23
N VAL A 239 0.70 24.17 -7.93
CA VAL A 239 1.74 23.21 -7.54
C VAL A 239 2.45 23.71 -6.28
N GLY A 240 2.65 22.80 -5.33
CA GLY A 240 3.33 23.11 -4.06
C GLY A 240 3.54 21.87 -3.21
N PRO A 241 4.08 22.03 -1.98
CA PRO A 241 4.27 20.90 -1.08
C PRO A 241 2.94 20.27 -0.67
N SER A 242 2.93 18.94 -0.55
CA SER A 242 1.79 18.19 -0.04
C SER A 242 1.49 18.50 1.42
N PRO A 243 0.21 18.42 1.85
CA PRO A 243 -0.13 18.53 3.26
C PRO A 243 0.50 17.40 4.08
N ALA A 244 0.69 17.64 5.39
CA ALA A 244 1.39 16.72 6.28
C ALA A 244 0.85 15.29 6.26
N TRP A 245 -0.48 15.10 6.19
CA TRP A 245 -1.08 13.77 6.16
C TRP A 245 -0.67 12.95 4.93
N LEU A 246 -0.64 13.59 3.75
CA LEU A 246 -0.33 12.94 2.48
C LEU A 246 1.17 12.63 2.39
N LYS A 247 2.01 13.58 2.82
CA LYS A 247 3.45 13.36 2.92
C LYS A 247 3.76 12.18 3.86
N THR A 248 3.17 12.19 5.06
CA THR A 248 3.39 11.16 6.08
C THR A 248 3.01 9.78 5.59
N ILE A 249 1.84 9.62 4.94
CA ILE A 249 1.39 8.31 4.51
C ILE A 249 2.23 7.74 3.36
N LEU A 250 2.70 8.59 2.44
CA LEU A 250 3.63 8.20 1.38
C LEU A 250 4.99 7.79 1.95
N GLU A 251 5.55 8.58 2.85
CA GLU A 251 6.86 8.29 3.46
C GLU A 251 6.84 7.01 4.28
N LYS A 252 5.77 6.77 5.06
CA LYS A 252 5.55 5.51 5.81
C LYS A 252 5.47 4.29 4.89
N THR A 253 5.05 4.45 3.65
CA THR A 253 4.93 3.37 2.66
C THR A 253 6.12 3.29 1.70
N GLY A 254 7.17 4.08 1.94
CA GLY A 254 8.43 4.03 1.19
C GLY A 254 8.51 5.00 0.01
N PHE A 255 7.56 5.92 -0.13
CA PHE A 255 7.53 6.92 -1.19
C PHE A 255 8.02 8.27 -0.68
N ARG A 256 8.95 8.89 -1.41
CA ARG A 256 9.35 10.26 -1.16
C ARG A 256 8.26 11.22 -1.68
N SER A 257 7.81 12.14 -0.83
CA SER A 257 6.92 13.23 -1.24
C SER A 257 7.67 14.22 -2.13
N ILE A 258 7.03 14.64 -3.23
CA ILE A 258 7.58 15.55 -4.23
C ILE A 258 6.76 16.84 -4.26
N ASN A 259 5.52 16.76 -4.73
CA ASN A 259 4.57 17.88 -4.77
C ASN A 259 3.14 17.35 -4.71
N ASN A 260 2.18 18.24 -4.41
CA ASN A 260 0.77 17.91 -4.23
C ASN A 260 0.08 17.26 -5.43
N ILE A 261 0.61 17.35 -6.66
CA ILE A 261 0.06 16.68 -7.85
C ILE A 261 0.63 15.26 -7.98
N VAL A 262 1.95 15.12 -7.97
CA VAL A 262 2.64 13.82 -8.10
C VAL A 262 2.28 12.92 -6.91
N ASP A 263 2.25 13.48 -5.71
CA ASP A 263 1.89 12.76 -4.50
C ASP A 263 0.46 12.24 -4.53
N VAL A 264 -0.48 12.97 -5.17
CA VAL A 264 -1.84 12.48 -5.38
C VAL A 264 -1.85 11.27 -6.32
N THR A 265 -1.10 11.32 -7.42
CA THR A 265 -1.03 10.16 -8.34
C THR A 265 -0.42 8.92 -7.66
N ASN A 266 0.63 9.10 -6.86
CA ASN A 266 1.24 8.03 -6.07
C ASN A 266 0.28 7.49 -5.00
N TYR A 267 -0.41 8.38 -4.29
CA TYR A 267 -1.37 8.00 -3.26
C TYR A 267 -2.53 7.21 -3.86
N VAL A 268 -3.12 7.66 -4.96
CA VAL A 268 -4.23 6.93 -5.61
C VAL A 268 -3.76 5.60 -6.20
N MET A 269 -2.53 5.53 -6.71
CA MET A 269 -1.92 4.26 -7.13
C MET A 269 -1.80 3.28 -5.97
N LEU A 270 -1.38 3.72 -4.79
CA LEU A 270 -1.30 2.87 -3.60
C LEU A 270 -2.68 2.52 -3.05
N GLU A 271 -3.62 3.46 -3.07
CA GLU A 271 -5.00 3.29 -2.61
C GLU A 271 -5.73 2.23 -3.46
N THR A 272 -5.61 2.31 -4.79
CA THR A 272 -6.44 1.56 -5.75
C THR A 272 -5.71 0.48 -6.53
N GLY A 273 -4.38 0.55 -6.61
CA GLY A 273 -3.55 -0.30 -7.46
C GLY A 273 -3.43 0.17 -8.90
N GLN A 274 -4.09 1.28 -9.28
CA GLN A 274 -4.04 1.86 -10.62
C GLN A 274 -2.97 2.97 -10.68
N PRO A 275 -1.84 2.76 -11.38
CA PRO A 275 -0.92 3.86 -11.63
C PRO A 275 -1.58 4.95 -12.47
N LEU A 276 -1.33 6.20 -12.10
CA LEU A 276 -1.74 7.39 -12.83
C LEU A 276 -0.51 8.21 -13.18
N HIS A 277 -0.66 9.07 -14.19
CA HIS A 277 0.35 10.06 -14.51
C HIS A 277 -0.30 11.44 -14.69
N ALA A 278 0.46 12.49 -14.44
CA ALA A 278 0.03 13.86 -14.61
C ALA A 278 1.02 14.57 -15.53
N PHE A 279 0.52 15.06 -16.67
CA PHE A 279 1.30 15.85 -17.60
C PHE A 279 1.02 17.35 -17.39
N ASP A 280 2.05 18.18 -17.56
CA ASP A 280 1.81 19.62 -17.76
C ASP A 280 1.12 19.79 -19.13
N TYR A 281 -0.15 20.18 -19.09
CA TYR A 281 -0.99 20.33 -20.27
C TYR A 281 -0.38 21.32 -21.28
N ASN A 282 0.31 22.36 -20.79
CA ASN A 282 0.89 23.40 -21.64
C ASN A 282 2.17 22.94 -22.36
N LEU A 283 2.78 21.83 -21.95
CA LEU A 283 3.95 21.24 -22.62
C LEU A 283 3.60 20.22 -23.70
N ILE A 284 2.34 19.80 -23.79
CA ILE A 284 1.85 18.87 -24.81
C ILE A 284 1.66 19.63 -26.11
N SER A 285 2.20 19.10 -27.22
CA SER A 285 2.08 19.75 -28.52
C SER A 285 0.63 19.77 -29.03
N LYS A 286 0.25 20.88 -29.66
CA LYS A 286 -1.05 21.02 -30.31
C LYS A 286 -1.05 20.39 -31.71
N ALA A 287 -2.20 19.87 -32.10
CA ALA A 287 -2.51 19.48 -33.47
C ALA A 287 -2.98 20.69 -34.31
N PRO A 288 -3.06 20.58 -35.65
CA PRO A 288 -3.51 21.67 -36.53
C PRO A 288 -4.91 22.21 -36.25
N ASP A 289 -5.76 21.40 -35.59
CA ASP A 289 -7.10 21.76 -35.10
C ASP A 289 -7.07 22.48 -33.73
N ASN A 290 -5.88 22.90 -33.27
CA ASN A 290 -5.61 23.62 -32.01
C ASN A 290 -5.94 22.83 -30.72
N LYS A 291 -6.11 21.50 -30.81
CA LYS A 291 -6.25 20.61 -29.65
C LYS A 291 -4.90 20.03 -29.22
N HIS A 292 -4.70 19.79 -27.94
CA HIS A 292 -3.58 18.98 -27.46
C HIS A 292 -3.89 17.52 -27.75
N ARG A 293 -2.99 16.81 -28.45
CA ARG A 293 -3.25 15.43 -28.87
C ARG A 293 -2.28 14.45 -28.23
N ILE A 294 -2.84 13.44 -27.57
CA ILE A 294 -2.12 12.26 -27.08
C ILE A 294 -2.25 11.15 -28.11
N ILE A 295 -1.13 10.50 -28.43
CA ILE A 295 -1.03 9.40 -29.37
C ILE A 295 -0.35 8.24 -28.66
N VAL A 296 -1.10 7.19 -28.34
CA VAL A 296 -0.56 5.95 -27.78
C VAL A 296 -0.13 5.07 -28.95
N ARG A 297 1.19 4.94 -29.14
CA ARG A 297 1.79 4.21 -30.25
C ARG A 297 3.04 3.42 -29.86
N ARG A 298 3.43 2.45 -30.67
CA ARG A 298 4.78 1.87 -30.61
C ARG A 298 5.83 2.93 -30.92
N ALA A 299 6.99 2.80 -30.30
CA ALA A 299 8.16 3.62 -30.61
C ALA A 299 8.67 3.31 -32.02
N MET A 300 9.37 4.26 -32.65
CA MET A 300 10.11 3.98 -33.87
C MET A 300 11.43 3.27 -33.54
N ASN A 301 11.99 2.55 -34.50
CA ASN A 301 13.31 1.95 -34.29
C ASN A 301 14.37 3.04 -34.07
N ASP A 302 15.20 2.85 -33.05
CA ASP A 302 16.23 3.80 -32.61
C ASP A 302 15.68 5.17 -32.14
N GLU A 303 14.38 5.27 -31.81
CA GLU A 303 13.80 6.48 -31.23
C GLU A 303 14.43 6.76 -29.86
N LYS A 304 15.04 7.94 -29.71
CA LYS A 304 15.65 8.37 -28.45
C LYS A 304 14.61 8.96 -27.52
N PHE A 305 14.66 8.59 -26.24
CA PHE A 305 13.75 9.09 -25.22
C PHE A 305 14.49 9.35 -23.91
N ILE A 306 14.22 10.49 -23.28
CA ILE A 306 14.82 10.88 -22.00
C ILE A 306 13.76 10.79 -20.91
N THR A 307 14.00 9.92 -19.94
CA THR A 307 13.13 9.72 -18.77
C THR A 307 13.33 10.80 -17.71
N LEU A 308 12.41 10.88 -16.74
CA LEU A 308 12.46 11.83 -15.61
C LEU A 308 13.75 11.73 -14.75
N ASP A 309 14.49 10.63 -14.83
CA ASP A 309 15.77 10.44 -14.14
C ASP A 309 16.99 10.88 -14.98
N ASP A 310 16.77 11.66 -16.05
CA ASP A 310 17.79 12.21 -16.95
C ASP A 310 18.62 11.16 -17.71
N LYS A 311 18.09 9.94 -17.85
CA LYS A 311 18.71 8.89 -18.67
C LYS A 311 18.15 8.87 -20.08
N GLU A 312 19.05 8.82 -21.07
CA GLU A 312 18.68 8.59 -22.47
C GLU A 312 18.55 7.09 -22.74
N HIS A 313 17.41 6.71 -23.32
CA HIS A 313 17.09 5.35 -23.74
C HIS A 313 16.87 5.30 -25.25
N VAL A 314 17.37 4.24 -25.88
CA VAL A 314 17.11 3.96 -27.30
C VAL A 314 15.99 2.92 -27.38
N LEU A 315 14.88 3.32 -28.00
CA LEU A 315 13.67 2.53 -28.10
C LEU A 315 13.62 1.73 -29.40
N ASN A 316 12.71 0.76 -29.46
CA ASN A 316 12.43 -0.01 -30.66
C ASN A 316 10.93 -0.24 -30.82
N GLU A 317 10.52 -0.77 -31.97
CA GLU A 317 9.13 -0.96 -32.40
C GLU A 317 8.29 -1.91 -31.54
N GLN A 318 8.90 -2.61 -30.59
CA GLN A 318 8.17 -3.44 -29.64
C GLN A 318 7.74 -2.66 -28.40
N MET A 319 8.29 -1.47 -28.15
CA MET A 319 8.05 -0.70 -26.93
C MET A 319 6.88 0.26 -27.14
N LEU A 320 5.96 0.32 -26.19
CA LEU A 320 4.83 1.26 -26.23
C LEU A 320 5.24 2.62 -25.65
N LEU A 321 4.86 3.69 -26.35
CA LEU A 321 5.16 5.06 -26.04
C LEU A 321 3.85 5.88 -26.03
N ILE A 322 3.75 6.81 -25.10
CA ILE A 322 2.76 7.88 -25.15
C ILE A 322 3.47 9.06 -25.80
N ALA A 323 2.94 9.55 -26.91
CA ALA A 323 3.51 10.64 -27.68
C ALA A 323 2.49 11.78 -27.83
N ASP A 324 2.97 12.96 -28.16
CA ASP A 324 2.16 14.03 -28.75
C ASP A 324 2.36 14.08 -30.28
N THR A 325 1.93 15.16 -30.92
CA THR A 325 2.09 15.35 -32.37
C THR A 325 3.53 15.57 -32.83
N ALA A 326 4.47 15.82 -31.93
CA ALA A 326 5.86 16.16 -32.22
C ALA A 326 6.89 15.17 -31.64
N LYS A 327 6.63 14.58 -30.47
CA LYS A 327 7.62 13.82 -29.68
C LYS A 327 6.98 12.78 -28.75
N GLY A 328 7.77 11.80 -28.31
CA GLY A 328 7.41 10.96 -27.16
C GLY A 328 7.40 11.74 -25.86
N ILE A 329 6.41 11.51 -24.99
CA ILE A 329 6.24 12.20 -23.71
C ILE A 329 6.25 11.25 -22.49
N ALA A 330 5.99 9.95 -22.67
CA ALA A 330 6.15 8.95 -21.62
C ALA A 330 6.41 7.55 -22.19
N LEU A 331 7.25 6.76 -21.51
CA LEU A 331 7.29 5.31 -21.70
C LEU A 331 6.05 4.72 -21.03
N ALA A 332 5.11 4.24 -21.85
CA ALA A 332 3.78 3.85 -21.41
C ALA A 332 3.86 2.83 -20.26
N GLY A 333 3.24 3.16 -19.12
CA GLY A 333 3.19 2.30 -17.94
C GLY A 333 4.53 2.06 -17.23
N ILE A 334 5.61 2.78 -17.60
CA ILE A 334 6.93 2.61 -16.99
C ILE A 334 7.42 3.89 -16.34
N MET A 335 7.57 4.97 -17.12
CA MET A 335 8.14 6.23 -16.62
C MET A 335 7.76 7.39 -17.53
N GLY A 336 7.44 8.53 -16.91
CA GLY A 336 7.24 9.79 -17.63
C GLY A 336 8.52 10.29 -18.29
N GLY A 337 8.35 11.15 -19.30
CA GLY A 337 9.44 11.90 -19.92
C GLY A 337 9.64 13.24 -19.23
N LYS A 338 10.89 13.71 -19.25
CA LYS A 338 11.24 15.04 -18.69
C LYS A 338 10.57 16.20 -19.42
N ASN A 339 10.20 16.00 -20.68
CA ASN A 339 9.68 17.04 -21.58
C ASN A 339 8.20 17.40 -21.37
N SER A 340 7.52 16.77 -20.42
CA SER A 340 6.12 16.99 -20.06
C SER A 340 5.87 16.91 -18.55
N GLU A 341 6.93 17.04 -17.75
CA GLU A 341 6.88 16.91 -16.29
C GLU A 341 6.11 18.04 -15.61
N ILE A 342 5.55 17.75 -14.44
CA ILE A 342 4.94 18.78 -13.59
C ILE A 342 6.04 19.62 -12.95
N MET A 343 6.02 20.93 -13.24
CA MET A 343 6.94 21.92 -12.69
C MET A 343 6.21 22.84 -11.70
N ASP A 344 6.96 23.63 -10.94
CA ASP A 344 6.39 24.64 -10.03
C ASP A 344 5.55 25.69 -10.76
N SER A 345 5.82 25.91 -12.05
CA SER A 345 5.07 26.83 -12.91
C SER A 345 3.82 26.22 -13.55
N THR A 346 3.58 24.91 -13.39
CA THR A 346 2.46 24.23 -14.04
C THR A 346 1.13 24.74 -13.46
N THR A 347 0.25 25.21 -14.35
CA THR A 347 -1.09 25.69 -14.00
C THR A 347 -2.19 24.73 -14.43
N ASP A 348 -1.95 23.91 -15.46
CA ASP A 348 -2.98 23.07 -16.05
C ASP A 348 -2.45 21.64 -16.16
N VAL A 349 -3.23 20.68 -15.67
CA VAL A 349 -2.80 19.29 -15.54
C VAL A 349 -3.70 18.39 -16.35
N LEU A 350 -3.10 17.64 -17.27
CA LEU A 350 -3.75 16.53 -17.96
C LEU A 350 -3.43 15.23 -17.21
N LEU A 351 -4.43 14.69 -16.53
CA LEU A 351 -4.34 13.44 -15.80
C LEU A 351 -4.58 12.26 -16.73
N GLU A 352 -3.68 11.28 -16.70
CA GLU A 352 -3.76 9.98 -17.37
C GLU A 352 -4.15 8.87 -16.38
N SER A 353 -5.05 8.00 -16.83
CA SER A 353 -5.32 6.69 -16.22
C SER A 353 -5.57 5.65 -17.31
N ALA A 354 -4.66 4.71 -17.48
CA ALA A 354 -4.67 3.79 -18.63
C ALA A 354 -4.47 2.33 -18.21
N TYR A 355 -4.80 1.41 -19.12
CA TYR A 355 -4.46 -0.01 -19.01
C TYR A 355 -3.47 -0.38 -20.12
N PHE A 356 -2.34 -0.97 -19.73
CA PHE A 356 -1.32 -1.45 -20.66
C PHE A 356 -1.15 -2.96 -20.55
N LYS A 357 -0.84 -3.60 -21.68
CA LYS A 357 -0.64 -5.04 -21.78
C LYS A 357 0.53 -5.50 -20.90
N PRO A 358 0.32 -6.36 -19.88
CA PRO A 358 1.35 -6.71 -18.90
C PRO A 358 2.64 -7.27 -19.49
N GLN A 359 2.52 -8.12 -20.54
CA GLN A 359 3.68 -8.72 -21.20
C GLN A 359 4.58 -7.67 -21.87
N ASN A 360 3.98 -6.60 -22.43
CA ASN A 360 4.73 -5.53 -23.09
C ASN A 360 5.50 -4.68 -22.09
N ILE A 361 4.86 -4.34 -20.97
CA ILE A 361 5.47 -3.60 -19.87
C ILE A 361 6.65 -4.38 -19.29
N ARG A 362 6.46 -5.67 -19.00
CA ARG A 362 7.53 -6.54 -18.47
C ARG A 362 8.73 -6.60 -19.41
N MET A 363 8.47 -6.79 -20.71
CA MET A 363 9.53 -6.87 -21.73
C MET A 363 10.31 -5.56 -21.81
N THR A 364 9.61 -4.43 -21.89
CA THR A 364 10.23 -3.10 -22.02
C THR A 364 11.01 -2.72 -20.76
N SER A 365 10.41 -2.92 -19.57
CA SER A 365 11.05 -2.68 -18.26
C SER A 365 12.34 -3.48 -18.09
N LYS A 366 12.32 -4.79 -18.39
CA LYS A 366 13.54 -5.63 -18.35
C LYS A 366 14.58 -5.20 -19.37
N LYS A 367 14.17 -4.92 -20.61
CA LYS A 367 15.11 -4.59 -21.70
C LYS A 367 15.82 -3.25 -21.47
N LEU A 368 15.13 -2.27 -20.89
CA LEU A 368 15.70 -0.97 -20.56
C LEU A 368 16.36 -0.91 -19.17
N GLY A 369 16.18 -1.95 -18.34
CA GLY A 369 16.69 -1.96 -16.96
C GLY A 369 15.99 -0.97 -16.04
N ILE A 370 14.76 -0.55 -16.36
CA ILE A 370 13.98 0.42 -15.59
C ILE A 370 12.92 -0.33 -14.78
N ARG A 371 12.92 -0.18 -13.46
CA ARG A 371 11.89 -0.74 -12.58
C ARG A 371 11.27 0.39 -11.75
N SER A 372 9.98 0.63 -11.94
CA SER A 372 9.20 1.61 -11.18
C SER A 372 8.01 0.95 -10.48
N ASP A 373 7.40 1.65 -9.55
CA ASP A 373 6.15 1.21 -8.91
C ASP A 373 4.99 1.05 -9.88
N ALA A 374 4.96 1.87 -10.94
CA ALA A 374 4.00 1.75 -12.02
C ALA A 374 4.27 0.48 -12.84
N SER A 375 5.52 0.28 -13.29
CA SER A 375 5.87 -0.88 -14.12
C SER A 375 5.65 -2.19 -13.36
N TYR A 376 5.95 -2.22 -12.06
CA TYR A 376 5.73 -3.37 -11.18
C TYR A 376 4.25 -3.79 -11.09
N ARG A 377 3.32 -2.82 -11.10
CA ARG A 377 1.87 -3.07 -11.08
C ARG A 377 1.35 -3.46 -12.46
N PHE A 378 1.69 -2.69 -13.49
CA PHE A 378 1.26 -2.98 -14.85
C PHE A 378 1.78 -4.33 -15.38
N GLU A 379 3.01 -4.74 -15.05
CA GLU A 379 3.58 -6.02 -15.51
C GLU A 379 2.87 -7.25 -14.91
N ARG A 380 2.19 -7.10 -13.77
CA ARG A 380 1.36 -8.14 -13.15
C ARG A 380 -0.11 -8.01 -13.55
N GLY A 381 -0.53 -6.82 -13.97
CA GLY A 381 -1.86 -6.51 -14.49
C GLY A 381 -2.70 -5.70 -13.50
N VAL A 382 -3.18 -4.53 -13.94
CA VAL A 382 -4.07 -3.66 -13.15
C VAL A 382 -5.54 -3.91 -13.51
N ASP A 383 -6.46 -3.33 -12.75
CA ASP A 383 -7.89 -3.43 -13.06
C ASP A 383 -8.31 -2.41 -14.13
N ILE A 384 -8.64 -2.88 -15.33
CA ILE A 384 -9.09 -2.02 -16.43
C ILE A 384 -10.37 -1.23 -16.13
N GLN A 385 -11.22 -1.72 -15.22
CA GLN A 385 -12.43 -1.00 -14.81
C GLN A 385 -12.12 0.08 -13.76
N MET A 386 -11.00 -0.05 -13.03
CA MET A 386 -10.56 0.92 -12.03
C MET A 386 -10.08 2.24 -12.64
N CYS A 387 -9.69 2.26 -13.93
CA CYS A 387 -9.12 3.45 -14.57
C CYS A 387 -9.99 4.70 -14.37
N ASP A 388 -11.31 4.60 -14.60
CA ASP A 388 -12.21 5.76 -14.45
C ASP A 388 -12.33 6.19 -13.00
N TRP A 389 -12.64 5.25 -12.09
CA TRP A 389 -12.83 5.55 -10.68
C TRP A 389 -11.57 6.18 -10.07
N ALA A 390 -10.38 5.62 -10.35
CA ALA A 390 -9.09 6.16 -9.90
C ALA A 390 -8.83 7.56 -10.46
N SER A 391 -9.17 7.81 -11.73
CA SER A 391 -9.00 9.13 -12.34
C SER A 391 -9.90 10.19 -11.69
N ARG A 392 -11.16 9.85 -11.35
CA ARG A 392 -12.05 10.75 -10.60
C ARG A 392 -11.58 10.99 -9.17
N ARG A 393 -11.08 9.94 -8.50
CA ARG A 393 -10.49 10.03 -7.17
C ARG A 393 -9.29 10.97 -7.15
N ALA A 394 -8.40 10.86 -8.13
CA ALA A 394 -7.26 11.75 -8.28
C ALA A 394 -7.68 13.19 -8.55
N VAL A 395 -8.64 13.43 -9.47
CA VAL A 395 -9.18 14.79 -9.68
C VAL A 395 -9.76 15.38 -8.40
N GLN A 396 -10.56 14.61 -7.65
CA GLN A 396 -11.13 15.07 -6.39
C GLN A 396 -10.04 15.49 -5.38
N LEU A 397 -8.97 14.71 -5.26
CA LEU A 397 -7.85 15.05 -4.37
C LEU A 397 -7.04 16.25 -4.88
N ILE A 398 -6.79 16.35 -6.19
CA ILE A 398 -6.13 17.53 -6.79
C ILE A 398 -6.93 18.80 -6.46
N LEU A 399 -8.25 18.79 -6.65
CA LEU A 399 -9.10 19.95 -6.33
C LEU A 399 -9.02 20.34 -4.85
N ASN A 400 -8.98 19.36 -3.95
CA ASN A 400 -8.89 19.61 -2.52
C ASN A 400 -7.52 20.16 -2.08
N LEU A 401 -6.44 19.78 -2.77
CA LEU A 401 -5.06 20.03 -2.32
C LEU A 401 -4.32 21.11 -3.11
N ALA A 402 -4.63 21.25 -4.39
CA ALA A 402 -4.01 22.18 -5.32
C ALA A 402 -5.00 23.24 -5.85
N GLY A 403 -6.30 23.09 -5.56
CA GLY A 403 -7.35 23.94 -6.13
C GLY A 403 -7.57 23.64 -7.61
N GLY A 404 -7.85 24.69 -8.38
CA GLY A 404 -8.18 24.59 -9.80
C GLY A 404 -9.65 24.23 -10.06
N THR A 405 -9.98 24.05 -11.34
CA THR A 405 -11.33 23.76 -11.82
C THR A 405 -11.26 22.60 -12.82
N PRO A 406 -12.07 21.54 -12.64
CA PRO A 406 -12.11 20.45 -13.61
C PRO A 406 -12.80 20.94 -14.89
N VAL A 407 -12.30 20.51 -16.05
CA VAL A 407 -12.97 20.71 -17.34
C VAL A 407 -14.08 19.67 -17.49
N ALA A 408 -15.22 20.03 -18.08
CA ALA A 408 -16.34 19.11 -18.24
C ALA A 408 -16.00 17.98 -19.22
N GLY A 409 -16.52 16.80 -18.92
CA GLY A 409 -16.33 15.59 -19.70
C GLY A 409 -15.14 14.75 -19.25
N VAL A 410 -14.93 13.67 -19.99
CA VAL A 410 -13.81 12.74 -19.83
C VAL A 410 -13.54 12.16 -21.21
N ILE A 411 -12.27 12.05 -21.58
CA ILE A 411 -11.90 11.26 -22.75
C ILE A 411 -11.64 9.85 -22.26
N ASP A 412 -12.54 8.91 -22.57
CA ASP A 412 -12.42 7.48 -22.23
C ASP A 412 -12.38 6.66 -23.52
N GLN A 413 -11.19 6.47 -24.05
CA GLN A 413 -10.97 5.64 -25.23
C GLN A 413 -10.89 4.18 -24.80
N TYR A 414 -11.97 3.43 -25.01
CA TYR A 414 -12.06 2.00 -24.75
C TYR A 414 -12.64 1.23 -25.96
N PRO A 415 -11.92 1.20 -27.09
CA PRO A 415 -12.46 0.70 -28.36
C PRO A 415 -12.82 -0.79 -28.31
N GLN A 416 -12.06 -1.60 -27.56
CA GLN A 416 -12.31 -3.03 -27.40
C GLN A 416 -12.59 -3.37 -25.95
N LYS A 417 -13.87 -3.29 -25.56
CA LYS A 417 -14.32 -3.66 -24.21
C LYS A 417 -14.06 -5.14 -23.94
N LEU A 418 -13.36 -5.43 -22.84
CA LEU A 418 -13.14 -6.79 -22.38
C LEU A 418 -14.44 -7.40 -21.86
N GLU A 419 -14.76 -8.60 -22.35
CA GLU A 419 -15.90 -9.37 -21.85
C GLU A 419 -15.62 -9.89 -20.43
N GLN A 420 -16.66 -9.86 -19.61
CA GLN A 420 -16.57 -10.37 -18.25
C GLN A 420 -16.56 -11.90 -18.25
N ARG A 421 -15.49 -12.49 -17.72
CA ARG A 421 -15.34 -13.94 -17.60
C ARG A 421 -16.38 -14.51 -16.62
N LYS A 422 -16.89 -15.69 -16.94
CA LYS A 422 -17.81 -16.46 -16.09
C LYS A 422 -17.18 -17.80 -15.76
N VAL A 423 -17.25 -18.19 -14.49
CA VAL A 423 -16.71 -19.47 -14.01
C VAL A 423 -17.73 -20.12 -13.09
N THR A 424 -17.95 -21.43 -13.28
CA THR A 424 -18.84 -22.24 -12.45
C THR A 424 -18.06 -23.04 -11.42
N LEU A 425 -18.49 -22.97 -10.15
CA LEU A 425 -18.02 -23.79 -9.05
C LEU A 425 -19.06 -24.85 -8.70
N ARG A 426 -18.70 -26.13 -8.80
CA ARG A 426 -19.51 -27.24 -8.28
C ARG A 426 -19.08 -27.56 -6.85
N PHE A 427 -19.99 -27.43 -5.89
CA PHE A 427 -19.65 -27.53 -4.46
C PHE A 427 -19.04 -28.89 -4.07
N GLN A 428 -19.53 -29.97 -4.68
CA GLN A 428 -18.99 -31.31 -4.48
C GLN A 428 -17.56 -31.44 -5.01
N ARG A 429 -17.19 -30.71 -6.06
CA ARG A 429 -15.83 -30.75 -6.62
C ARG A 429 -14.83 -30.12 -5.66
N THR A 430 -15.20 -29.02 -5.01
CA THR A 430 -14.43 -28.41 -3.91
C THR A 430 -14.14 -29.44 -2.82
N ASN A 431 -15.19 -30.06 -2.29
CA ASN A 431 -15.09 -31.06 -1.22
C ASN A 431 -14.23 -32.26 -1.63
N SER A 432 -14.42 -32.76 -2.85
CA SER A 432 -13.62 -33.86 -3.40
C SER A 432 -12.15 -33.52 -3.58
N LEU A 433 -11.81 -32.28 -3.96
CA LEU A 433 -10.43 -31.87 -4.19
C LEU A 433 -9.70 -31.56 -2.87
N LEU A 434 -10.36 -30.83 -1.97
CA LEU A 434 -9.79 -30.42 -0.69
C LEU A 434 -9.86 -31.52 0.38
N GLY A 435 -10.66 -32.56 0.18
CA GLY A 435 -10.89 -33.59 1.20
C GLY A 435 -11.67 -33.07 2.42
N LEU A 436 -12.52 -32.06 2.20
CA LEU A 436 -13.35 -31.40 3.20
C LEU A 436 -14.83 -31.63 2.93
N ASP A 437 -15.69 -31.33 3.90
CA ASP A 437 -17.15 -31.32 3.73
C ASP A 437 -17.70 -29.92 4.03
N ILE A 438 -17.49 -28.99 3.07
CA ILE A 438 -17.93 -27.60 3.20
C ILE A 438 -19.35 -27.48 2.62
N PRO A 439 -20.35 -27.02 3.40
CA PRO A 439 -21.69 -26.75 2.89
C PRO A 439 -21.69 -25.74 1.73
N GLY A 440 -22.52 -25.99 0.71
CA GLY A 440 -22.61 -25.13 -0.48
C GLY A 440 -22.91 -23.66 -0.18
N GLU A 441 -23.73 -23.39 0.84
CA GLU A 441 -24.03 -22.02 1.30
C GLU A 441 -22.80 -21.28 1.84
N ILE A 442 -21.87 -21.98 2.50
CA ILE A 442 -20.61 -21.37 2.97
C ILE A 442 -19.71 -21.08 1.78
N GLN A 443 -19.59 -22.01 0.82
CA GLN A 443 -18.80 -21.80 -0.40
C GLN A 443 -19.33 -20.61 -1.21
N ARG A 444 -20.65 -20.53 -1.37
CA ARG A 444 -21.35 -19.41 -2.00
C ARG A 444 -21.05 -18.10 -1.28
N LYS A 445 -21.20 -18.07 0.05
CA LYS A 445 -20.96 -16.89 0.86
C LYS A 445 -19.52 -16.37 0.71
N ILE A 446 -18.52 -17.25 0.79
CA ILE A 446 -17.11 -16.86 0.62
C ILE A 446 -16.90 -16.13 -0.71
N LEU A 447 -17.42 -16.68 -1.82
CA LEU A 447 -17.28 -16.04 -3.13
C LEU A 447 -17.99 -14.67 -3.20
N ILE A 448 -19.18 -14.55 -2.62
CA ILE A 448 -19.92 -13.29 -2.59
C ILE A 448 -19.21 -12.24 -1.74
N ASP A 449 -18.69 -12.61 -0.57
CA ASP A 449 -17.93 -11.73 0.31
C ASP A 449 -16.64 -11.24 -0.38
N LEU A 450 -16.04 -12.09 -1.21
CA LEU A 450 -14.93 -11.75 -2.12
C LEU A 450 -15.34 -10.95 -3.37
N GLN A 451 -16.61 -10.53 -3.45
CA GLN A 451 -17.20 -9.72 -4.51
C GLN A 451 -17.30 -10.42 -5.87
N PHE A 452 -17.23 -11.75 -5.91
CA PHE A 452 -17.66 -12.51 -7.08
C PHE A 452 -19.18 -12.42 -7.18
N LYS A 453 -19.67 -11.72 -8.20
CA LYS A 453 -21.10 -11.52 -8.40
C LYS A 453 -21.72 -12.78 -9.00
N PRO A 454 -22.79 -13.34 -8.43
CA PRO A 454 -23.53 -14.41 -9.08
C PRO A 454 -24.03 -13.96 -10.46
N GLU A 455 -24.05 -14.88 -11.43
CA GLU A 455 -24.64 -14.61 -12.74
C GLU A 455 -26.15 -14.32 -12.61
N PRO A 456 -26.65 -13.14 -13.06
CA PRO A 456 -28.05 -12.74 -12.83
C PRO A 456 -29.11 -13.66 -13.43
N ALA A 457 -28.75 -14.44 -14.45
CA ALA A 457 -29.64 -15.32 -15.21
C ALA A 457 -29.46 -16.81 -14.89
N ALA A 458 -28.56 -17.16 -13.96
CA ALA A 458 -28.41 -18.54 -13.53
C ALA A 458 -29.47 -18.87 -12.47
N GLU A 459 -30.23 -19.94 -12.66
CA GLU A 459 -31.10 -20.48 -11.60
C GLU A 459 -30.27 -20.73 -10.34
N VAL A 460 -30.83 -20.41 -9.16
CA VAL A 460 -30.21 -20.73 -7.88
C VAL A 460 -30.13 -22.25 -7.77
N ASN A 461 -28.96 -22.79 -8.07
CA ASN A 461 -28.68 -24.20 -7.96
C ASN A 461 -28.10 -24.49 -6.56
N GLU A 462 -28.64 -25.50 -5.87
CA GLU A 462 -28.14 -25.95 -4.57
C GLU A 462 -26.77 -26.65 -4.66
N LYS A 463 -26.36 -27.07 -5.86
CA LYS A 463 -25.14 -27.87 -6.09
C LYS A 463 -23.99 -27.08 -6.72
N SER A 464 -24.25 -25.88 -7.24
CA SER A 464 -23.24 -25.07 -7.91
C SER A 464 -23.57 -23.59 -7.95
N ILE A 465 -22.58 -22.75 -8.21
CA ILE A 465 -22.73 -21.33 -8.49
C ILE A 465 -21.90 -20.94 -9.71
N THR A 466 -22.50 -20.18 -10.63
CA THR A 466 -21.76 -19.47 -11.68
C THR A 466 -21.58 -18.03 -11.25
N VAL A 467 -20.33 -17.57 -11.27
CA VAL A 467 -19.96 -16.20 -10.90
C VAL A 467 -19.33 -15.45 -12.06
N CYS A 468 -19.63 -14.17 -12.12
CA CYS A 468 -18.93 -13.19 -12.94
C CYS A 468 -17.63 -12.79 -12.23
N VAL A 469 -16.50 -13.08 -12.85
CA VAL A 469 -15.17 -12.78 -12.30
C VAL A 469 -14.97 -11.25 -12.25
N PRO A 470 -14.56 -10.69 -11.11
CA PRO A 470 -14.22 -9.28 -11.01
C PRO A 470 -13.04 -8.91 -11.92
N SER A 471 -13.02 -7.70 -12.46
CA SER A 471 -12.01 -7.27 -13.44
C SER A 471 -10.58 -7.17 -12.89
N TRP A 472 -10.42 -7.07 -11.56
CA TRP A 472 -9.12 -7.13 -10.89
C TRP A 472 -8.57 -8.56 -10.69
N ARG A 473 -9.40 -9.59 -10.86
CA ARG A 473 -9.03 -11.00 -10.66
C ARG A 473 -8.61 -11.67 -11.95
N HIS A 474 -7.39 -11.35 -12.40
CA HIS A 474 -6.81 -11.87 -13.64
C HIS A 474 -6.50 -13.37 -13.59
N ASP A 475 -6.23 -13.87 -12.39
CA ASP A 475 -5.88 -15.24 -12.04
C ASP A 475 -7.04 -16.23 -12.21
N ILE A 476 -8.27 -15.80 -11.95
CA ILE A 476 -9.45 -16.68 -12.02
C ILE A 476 -9.86 -16.95 -13.48
N LYS A 477 -9.68 -18.19 -13.90
CA LYS A 477 -9.92 -18.66 -15.27
C LYS A 477 -10.71 -19.97 -15.31
N ARG A 478 -10.68 -20.76 -14.24
CA ARG A 478 -11.19 -22.13 -14.17
C ARG A 478 -11.77 -22.41 -12.79
N GLU A 479 -12.55 -23.49 -12.70
CA GLU A 479 -13.16 -23.95 -11.45
C GLU A 479 -12.13 -24.18 -10.33
N ALA A 480 -10.96 -24.72 -10.65
CA ALA A 480 -9.89 -24.96 -9.67
C ALA A 480 -9.43 -23.67 -8.96
N ASP A 481 -9.45 -22.54 -9.67
CA ASP A 481 -9.06 -21.26 -9.11
C ASP A 481 -10.12 -20.79 -8.10
N LEU A 482 -11.42 -21.04 -8.35
CA LEU A 482 -12.47 -20.80 -7.34
C LEU A 482 -12.41 -21.76 -6.15
N ILE A 483 -11.95 -23.01 -6.35
CA ILE A 483 -11.73 -23.97 -5.27
C ILE A 483 -10.60 -23.48 -4.34
N GLU A 484 -9.54 -22.88 -4.89
CA GLU A 484 -8.49 -22.23 -4.11
C GLU A 484 -9.05 -21.09 -3.25
N GLU A 485 -9.90 -20.24 -3.82
CA GLU A 485 -10.57 -19.14 -3.08
C GLU A 485 -11.36 -19.66 -1.88
N VAL A 486 -12.14 -20.73 -2.09
CA VAL A 486 -12.90 -21.37 -1.01
C VAL A 486 -11.95 -21.99 0.01
N GLY A 487 -10.90 -22.70 -0.43
CA GLY A 487 -9.94 -23.36 0.44
C GLY A 487 -9.20 -22.39 1.36
N ARG A 488 -8.68 -21.29 0.82
CA ARG A 488 -7.91 -20.30 1.61
C ARG A 488 -8.77 -19.55 2.62
N PHE A 489 -10.02 -19.23 2.28
CA PHE A 489 -10.93 -18.55 3.21
C PHE A 489 -11.59 -19.49 4.21
N TYR A 490 -11.86 -20.74 3.81
CA TYR A 490 -12.35 -21.73 4.75
C TYR A 490 -11.28 -22.10 5.78
N GLY A 491 -10.01 -22.13 5.36
CA GLY A 491 -8.84 -22.41 6.19
C GLY A 491 -8.09 -23.63 5.70
N VAL A 492 -6.89 -23.42 5.15
CA VAL A 492 -6.01 -24.50 4.66
C VAL A 492 -5.59 -25.42 5.80
N GLU A 493 -5.47 -24.89 7.01
CA GLU A 493 -5.15 -25.63 8.23
C GLU A 493 -6.20 -26.68 8.61
N LYS A 494 -7.41 -26.58 8.06
CA LYS A 494 -8.49 -27.55 8.28
C LYS A 494 -8.42 -28.76 7.35
N ILE A 495 -7.59 -28.68 6.30
CA ILE A 495 -7.43 -29.78 5.34
C ILE A 495 -6.75 -30.96 6.04
N PRO A 496 -7.38 -32.15 6.08
CA PRO A 496 -6.82 -33.28 6.79
C PRO A 496 -5.60 -33.84 6.08
N SER A 497 -4.53 -34.08 6.83
CA SER A 497 -3.38 -34.85 6.35
C SER A 497 -3.76 -36.33 6.23
N GLN A 498 -4.21 -36.76 5.06
CA GLN A 498 -4.52 -38.16 4.75
C GLN A 498 -3.47 -38.75 3.81
N ILE A 499 -2.78 -39.80 4.25
CA ILE A 499 -1.95 -40.63 3.35
C ILE A 499 -2.89 -41.54 2.58
N LYS A 500 -3.17 -41.21 1.32
CA LYS A 500 -3.95 -42.08 0.42
C LYS A 500 -3.00 -42.98 -0.36
N LEU A 501 -2.88 -44.23 0.10
CA LEU A 501 -2.36 -45.41 -0.61
C LEU A 501 -0.94 -45.28 -1.21
N SER A 502 0.02 -45.97 -0.58
CA SER A 502 1.30 -46.29 -1.22
C SER A 502 1.09 -47.44 -2.22
N THR A 503 1.31 -47.18 -3.51
CA THR A 503 1.54 -48.26 -4.46
C THR A 503 3.03 -48.59 -4.42
N VAL A 504 3.38 -49.80 -3.99
CA VAL A 504 4.77 -50.29 -4.06
C VAL A 504 4.97 -50.86 -5.46
N GLY A 505 5.34 -49.98 -6.40
CA GLY A 505 5.84 -50.41 -7.70
C GLY A 505 7.32 -50.79 -7.59
N LYS A 506 7.72 -51.93 -8.17
CA LYS A 506 9.14 -52.20 -8.42
C LYS A 506 9.54 -51.47 -9.69
N HIS A 507 10.41 -50.47 -9.59
CA HIS A 507 10.97 -49.80 -10.76
C HIS A 507 12.30 -50.48 -11.15
N THR A 508 12.55 -50.60 -12.44
CA THR A 508 13.83 -51.12 -12.97
C THR A 508 15.06 -50.28 -12.57
N PHE A 509 14.86 -49.06 -12.05
CA PHE A 509 15.92 -48.19 -11.55
C PHE A 509 16.21 -48.39 -10.06
N ASP A 510 15.34 -49.06 -9.30
CA ASP A 510 15.56 -49.32 -7.88
C ASP A 510 16.84 -50.16 -7.67
N PRO A 511 17.09 -51.26 -8.43
CA PRO A 511 18.33 -52.02 -8.31
C PRO A 511 19.58 -51.21 -8.66
N ILE A 512 19.50 -50.34 -9.68
CA ILE A 512 20.64 -49.48 -10.09
C ILE A 512 20.98 -48.48 -8.98
N ARG A 513 19.96 -47.87 -8.35
CA ARG A 513 20.16 -46.95 -7.23
C ARG A 513 20.70 -47.67 -5.99
N ASP A 514 20.23 -48.88 -5.72
CA ASP A 514 20.75 -49.72 -4.66
C ASP A 514 22.21 -50.08 -4.92
N GLU A 515 22.58 -50.39 -6.16
CA GLU A 515 23.97 -50.61 -6.58
C GLU A 515 24.84 -49.36 -6.39
N TYR A 516 24.41 -48.17 -6.82
CA TYR A 516 25.13 -46.92 -6.56
C TYR A 516 25.34 -46.69 -5.07
N THR A 517 24.32 -46.93 -4.26
CA THR A 517 24.38 -46.80 -2.80
C THR A 517 25.37 -47.80 -2.21
N GLN A 518 25.38 -49.05 -2.71
CA GLN A 518 26.36 -50.05 -2.31
C GLN A 518 27.78 -49.65 -2.69
N ILE A 519 27.99 -49.12 -3.89
CA ILE A 519 29.30 -48.62 -4.34
C ILE A 519 29.78 -47.49 -3.43
N ILE A 520 28.92 -46.50 -3.12
CA ILE A 520 29.26 -45.40 -2.20
C ILE A 520 29.64 -45.96 -0.83
N ASN A 521 28.86 -46.90 -0.29
CA ASN A 521 29.14 -47.52 1.01
C ASN A 521 30.46 -48.29 1.01
N ILE A 522 30.77 -49.02 -0.06
CA ILE A 522 32.04 -49.76 -0.21
C ILE A 522 33.20 -48.77 -0.27
N LEU A 523 33.14 -47.75 -1.12
CA LEU A 523 34.20 -46.75 -1.27
C LEU A 523 34.43 -45.97 0.03
N THR A 524 33.35 -45.62 0.74
CA THR A 524 33.43 -44.99 2.07
C THR A 524 34.05 -45.93 3.10
N GLY A 525 33.67 -47.21 3.10
CA GLY A 525 34.26 -48.24 3.97
C GLY A 525 35.75 -48.48 3.71
N LEU A 526 36.23 -48.18 2.50
CA LEU A 526 37.65 -48.21 2.12
C LEU A 526 38.39 -46.90 2.46
N GLY A 527 37.74 -45.93 3.09
CA GLY A 527 38.33 -44.68 3.54
C GLY A 527 38.33 -43.55 2.50
N LEU A 528 37.56 -43.68 1.41
CA LEU A 528 37.33 -42.59 0.47
C LEU A 528 36.20 -41.66 0.96
N PHE A 529 36.25 -40.39 0.56
CA PHE A 529 35.22 -39.41 0.87
C PHE A 529 34.44 -39.06 -0.40
N GLU A 530 33.11 -39.12 -0.31
CA GLU A 530 32.25 -38.64 -1.39
C GLU A 530 32.30 -37.11 -1.45
N ILE A 531 32.51 -36.57 -2.64
CA ILE A 531 32.40 -35.14 -2.92
C ILE A 531 31.37 -34.92 -4.03
N GLN A 532 30.52 -33.90 -3.87
CA GLN A 532 29.69 -33.43 -4.95
C GLN A 532 30.39 -32.25 -5.65
N GLY A 533 31.06 -32.55 -6.76
CA GLY A 533 31.77 -31.55 -7.56
C GLY A 533 30.82 -30.60 -8.29
N GLN A 534 31.34 -29.43 -8.70
CA GLN A 534 30.61 -28.56 -9.61
C GLN A 534 30.58 -29.19 -11.01
N THR A 535 29.40 -29.19 -11.65
CA THR A 535 29.27 -29.58 -13.06
C THR A 535 29.86 -28.56 -14.02
N LEU A 536 30.02 -27.32 -13.56
CA LEU A 536 30.77 -26.28 -14.23
C LEU A 536 32.22 -26.36 -13.77
N ILE A 537 33.10 -26.71 -14.69
CA ILE A 537 34.55 -26.77 -14.47
C ILE A 537 35.22 -25.64 -15.24
N SER A 538 36.43 -25.26 -14.83
CA SER A 538 37.22 -24.29 -15.60
C SER A 538 37.54 -24.85 -16.98
N GLU A 539 37.68 -24.00 -18.00
CA GLU A 539 38.10 -24.45 -19.34
C GLU A 539 39.46 -25.18 -19.36
N ASN A 540 40.28 -24.95 -18.32
CA ASN A 540 41.58 -25.59 -18.14
C ASN A 540 41.55 -26.83 -17.23
N ALA A 541 40.35 -27.30 -16.81
CA ALA A 541 40.20 -28.47 -15.93
C ALA A 541 40.20 -29.80 -16.69
#